data_AF-A0A0J7Y4T7-F1
#
_entry.id   AF-A0A0J7Y4T7-F1
#
_cell.length_a   1.000
_cell.length_b   1.000
_cell.length_c   1.000
_cell.angle_alpha   90.00
_cell.angle_beta   90.00
_cell.angle_gamma   90.00
#
_symmetry.space_group_name_H-M   'P 1'
#
loop_
_entity.id
_entity.type
_entity.pdbx_description
1 polymer ?
#
loop_
_entity_poly.entity_id
_entity_poly.type
_entity_poly.pdbx_seq_one_letter_code
_entity_poly.pdbx_strand_id
1 'polypeptide(L)'
;MTDAIIDTPPPVSAIDPANLDPFDRKVFDWLTQNMGVVTGFVRHPRWRPGWDAQVIRDGVVTPLYIRGPRGDSYVSPVDMIQEGEIHRAFEANAIPAPRLLGVIDDPLSLVLEHIPGRINSATIADEDVRRQVREAYIALIARLHQVPLAAFAKVGLPVPTSAQDIALALYQPAIDIFHKTIGRPFPLMRFIADWLHRNVPRDRTKAAFINPDAGQFLFEDDRVTGLIDFEVSSFGDPAAELAGLRIRDTAEPLGDISALIDHYERLTGDRISKRLIEYHTAGFCGVNGFLLWPLAFQSSPEQDYVAYMQFAVSATRFSISAIAAHDGVALTDPDLPVPRQIGFDEAARKLVAQVEALPGGSAAADYQRDSAAALARYLRRWATYGAQVAAADMDDVEALLGQRFDDDDAAMAALDAFVAQAGPEMDAALTRHFHRWLKRQNFLLRDCGDNYRYIDFDLQPIPPR
;
A
#
# COMPACT_ATOMS: atom_id res chain seq x y z
N MET A 1 0.16 -1.60 1.79
CA MET A 1 0.82 -2.93 1.73
C MET A 1 -0.23 -3.91 2.12
N THR A 2 -0.78 -4.71 1.21
CA THR A 2 -1.88 -5.58 1.61
C THR A 2 -1.63 -7.01 1.26
N ASP A 3 -1.28 -7.71 2.32
CA ASP A 3 -1.09 -9.12 2.38
C ASP A 3 -2.46 -9.75 2.65
N ALA A 4 -2.85 -10.69 1.80
CA ALA A 4 -3.97 -11.58 2.06
C ALA A 4 -3.79 -12.21 3.45
N ILE A 5 -4.65 -11.84 4.41
CA ILE A 5 -4.80 -12.61 5.66
C ILE A 5 -5.28 -13.99 5.25
N ILE A 6 -4.66 -15.00 5.86
CA ILE A 6 -4.97 -16.40 5.58
C ILE A 6 -6.46 -16.60 5.81
N ASP A 7 -7.17 -17.01 4.76
CA ASP A 7 -8.65 -17.15 4.68
C ASP A 7 -9.22 -18.17 5.69
N THR A 8 -8.35 -18.83 6.45
CA THR A 8 -8.66 -19.79 7.52
C THR A 8 -7.42 -19.96 8.40
N PRO A 9 -7.50 -19.81 9.73
CA PRO A 9 -6.34 -20.10 10.58
C PRO A 9 -5.92 -21.55 10.35
N PRO A 10 -4.61 -21.85 10.20
CA PRO A 10 -4.15 -23.24 10.14
C PRO A 10 -4.66 -23.95 11.40
N PRO A 11 -5.03 -25.24 11.33
CA PRO A 11 -5.39 -25.98 12.52
C PRO A 11 -4.23 -25.86 13.49
N VAL A 12 -4.53 -25.29 14.65
CA VAL A 12 -3.59 -25.05 15.71
C VAL A 12 -2.99 -26.40 16.11
N SER A 13 -1.80 -26.71 15.60
CA SER A 13 -1.14 -27.99 15.82
C SER A 13 -0.55 -28.04 17.23
N ALA A 14 -0.43 -29.25 17.79
CA ALA A 14 0.35 -29.46 19.00
C ALA A 14 1.78 -28.89 18.81
N ILE A 15 2.15 -27.93 19.64
CA ILE A 15 3.47 -27.30 19.61
C ILE A 15 4.45 -28.21 20.33
N ASP A 16 5.69 -28.29 19.84
CA ASP A 16 6.84 -28.66 20.66
C ASP A 16 7.60 -27.39 21.07
N PRO A 17 7.35 -26.83 22.27
CA PRO A 17 7.96 -25.58 22.71
C PRO A 17 9.50 -25.64 22.77
N ALA A 18 10.09 -26.84 22.79
CA ALA A 18 11.53 -27.02 22.82
C ALA A 18 12.23 -26.61 21.51
N ASN A 19 11.49 -26.56 20.39
CA ASN A 19 12.04 -26.29 19.06
C ASN A 19 11.71 -24.88 18.52
N LEU A 20 11.16 -23.99 19.34
CA LEU A 20 10.93 -22.60 18.95
C LEU A 20 12.27 -21.86 18.79
N ASP A 21 12.40 -21.07 17.73
CA ASP A 21 13.54 -20.17 17.60
C ASP A 21 13.56 -19.12 18.74
N PRO A 22 14.71 -18.50 19.05
CA PRO A 22 14.82 -17.57 20.18
C PRO A 22 13.89 -16.35 20.10
N PHE A 23 13.50 -15.92 18.90
CA PHE A 23 12.62 -14.77 18.70
C PHE A 23 11.17 -15.15 19.00
N ASP A 24 10.71 -16.28 18.47
CA ASP A 24 9.38 -16.86 18.71
C ASP A 24 9.19 -17.25 20.18
N ARG A 25 10.26 -17.75 20.82
CA ARG A 25 10.25 -18.15 22.23
C ARG A 25 9.87 -17.01 23.16
N LYS A 26 10.34 -15.79 22.91
CA LYS A 26 10.01 -14.62 23.75
C LYS A 26 8.51 -14.35 23.76
N VAL A 27 7.88 -14.40 22.58
CA VAL A 27 6.42 -14.21 22.43
C VAL A 27 5.66 -15.33 23.13
N PHE A 28 6.05 -16.59 22.90
CA PHE A 28 5.43 -17.76 23.53
C PHE A 28 5.49 -17.71 25.07
N ASP A 29 6.65 -17.37 25.62
CA ASP A 29 6.86 -17.28 27.07
C ASP A 29 6.02 -16.15 27.68
N TRP A 30 5.93 -15.00 27.01
CA TRP A 30 5.08 -13.88 27.46
C TRP A 30 3.60 -14.30 27.49
N LEU A 31 3.09 -14.96 26.45
CA LEU A 31 1.71 -15.45 26.40
C LEU A 31 1.44 -16.46 27.53
N THR A 32 2.38 -17.37 27.77
CA THR A 32 2.28 -18.37 28.85
C THR A 32 2.19 -17.72 30.23
N GLN A 33 2.96 -16.66 30.47
CA GLN A 33 3.01 -15.97 31.75
C GLN A 33 1.82 -15.05 32.01
N ASN A 34 1.28 -14.41 30.96
CA ASN A 34 0.30 -13.33 31.10
C ASN A 34 -1.13 -13.73 30.68
N MET A 35 -1.28 -14.64 29.72
CA MET A 35 -2.55 -14.93 29.06
C MET A 35 -3.14 -16.28 29.45
N GLY A 36 -2.33 -17.31 29.69
CA GLY A 36 -2.77 -18.66 30.05
C GLY A 36 -1.89 -19.75 29.46
N VAL A 37 -2.30 -21.01 29.58
CA VAL A 37 -1.56 -22.14 29.00
C VAL A 37 -1.67 -22.09 27.48
N VAL A 38 -0.55 -21.86 26.79
CA VAL A 38 -0.50 -21.88 25.32
C VAL A 38 -0.66 -23.32 24.83
N THR A 39 -1.74 -23.59 24.11
CA THR A 39 -2.03 -24.90 23.48
C THR A 39 -1.78 -24.88 21.97
N GLY A 40 -1.45 -23.69 21.45
CA GLY A 40 -1.38 -23.40 20.03
C GLY A 40 -0.53 -22.18 19.69
N PHE A 41 0.37 -22.30 18.72
CA PHE A 41 1.28 -21.22 18.36
C PHE A 41 1.90 -21.49 16.98
N VAL A 42 1.65 -20.58 16.04
CA VAL A 42 2.16 -20.69 14.67
C VAL A 42 2.61 -19.30 14.21
N ARG A 43 3.88 -19.19 13.78
CA ARG A 43 4.39 -17.99 13.13
C ARG A 43 3.96 -17.95 11.66
N HIS A 44 3.53 -16.79 11.19
CA HIS A 44 3.21 -16.58 9.78
C HIS A 44 4.50 -16.56 8.94
N PRO A 45 4.55 -17.25 7.79
CA PRO A 45 5.73 -17.29 6.92
C PRO A 45 5.80 -16.01 6.07
N ARG A 46 6.02 -14.85 6.70
CA ARG A 46 5.96 -13.52 6.08
C ARG A 46 7.15 -12.65 6.50
N TRP A 47 7.38 -11.59 5.73
CA TRP A 47 8.45 -10.62 5.93
C TRP A 47 8.27 -9.81 7.23
N ARG A 48 7.03 -9.48 7.62
CA ARG A 48 6.69 -8.98 8.95
C ARG A 48 6.29 -10.16 9.84
N PRO A 49 6.93 -10.37 11.00
CA PRO A 49 6.51 -11.38 11.95
C PRO A 49 5.08 -11.14 12.46
N GLY A 50 4.31 -12.22 12.51
CA GLY A 50 3.00 -12.31 13.15
C GLY A 50 2.75 -13.74 13.59
N TRP A 51 1.91 -13.94 14.60
CA TRP A 51 1.61 -15.26 15.13
C TRP A 51 0.11 -15.43 15.39
N ASP A 52 -0.39 -16.63 15.10
CA ASP A 52 -1.67 -17.09 15.65
C ASP A 52 -1.38 -17.97 16.86
N ALA A 53 -2.12 -17.76 17.95
CA ALA A 53 -1.98 -18.54 19.17
C ALA A 53 -3.33 -18.93 19.77
N GLN A 54 -3.32 -19.98 20.58
CA GLN A 54 -4.47 -20.39 21.40
C GLN A 54 -4.02 -20.56 22.84
N VAL A 55 -4.74 -19.92 23.76
CA VAL A 55 -4.47 -20.00 25.21
C VAL A 55 -5.67 -20.56 25.96
N ILE A 56 -5.41 -21.28 27.05
CA ILE A 56 -6.42 -21.74 28.00
C ILE A 56 -6.19 -21.06 29.35
N ARG A 57 -7.22 -20.39 29.85
CA ARG A 57 -7.24 -19.80 31.20
C ARG A 57 -8.60 -20.04 31.83
N ASP A 58 -8.60 -20.56 33.05
CA ASP A 58 -9.82 -20.87 33.82
C ASP A 58 -10.84 -21.72 33.03
N GLY A 59 -10.34 -22.65 32.20
CA GLY A 59 -11.15 -23.53 31.35
C GLY A 59 -11.69 -22.88 30.06
N VAL A 60 -11.40 -21.59 29.83
CA VAL A 60 -11.80 -20.85 28.62
C VAL A 60 -10.67 -20.89 27.60
N VAL A 61 -11.01 -21.30 26.37
CA VAL A 61 -10.10 -21.30 25.22
C VAL A 61 -10.23 -19.96 24.50
N THR A 62 -9.13 -19.23 24.34
CA THR A 62 -9.10 -17.92 23.67
C THR A 62 -8.13 -17.95 22.49
N PRO A 63 -8.59 -17.72 21.25
CA PRO A 63 -7.72 -17.51 20.11
C PRO A 63 -7.16 -16.08 20.11
N LEU A 64 -5.89 -15.94 19.73
CA LEU A 64 -5.14 -14.68 19.75
C LEU A 64 -4.42 -14.48 18.42
N TYR A 65 -4.34 -13.23 17.99
CA TYR A 65 -3.43 -12.80 16.93
C TYR A 65 -2.36 -11.88 17.54
N ILE A 66 -1.09 -12.15 17.26
CA ILE A 66 0.03 -11.37 17.75
C ILE A 66 0.70 -10.68 16.58
N ARG A 67 0.68 -9.34 16.59
CA ARG A 67 1.30 -8.50 15.56
C ARG A 67 2.71 -8.13 15.98
N GLY A 68 3.71 -8.60 15.24
CA GLY A 68 5.12 -8.36 15.53
C GLY A 68 5.69 -7.10 14.86
N PRO A 69 6.90 -6.68 15.26
CA PRO A 69 7.54 -5.46 14.78
C PRO A 69 7.93 -5.56 13.30
N ARG A 70 7.98 -4.42 12.61
CA ARG A 70 8.71 -4.31 11.34
C ARG A 70 10.19 -4.09 11.66
N GLY A 71 11.09 -4.70 10.88
CA GLY A 71 12.53 -4.53 11.07
C GLY A 71 12.97 -3.07 10.98
N ASP A 72 14.19 -2.78 11.45
CA ASP A 72 14.71 -1.42 11.72
C ASP A 72 14.76 -0.48 10.50
N SER A 73 14.60 -0.99 9.28
CA SER A 73 14.71 -0.23 8.03
C SER A 73 13.40 0.40 7.53
N TYR A 74 12.25 0.11 8.16
CA TYR A 74 10.95 0.65 7.76
C TYR A 74 10.40 1.65 8.78
N VAL A 75 10.09 2.87 8.33
CA VAL A 75 9.42 3.90 9.13
C VAL A 75 7.94 3.91 8.80
N SER A 76 7.11 3.50 9.76
CA SER A 76 5.64 3.53 9.63
C SER A 76 5.07 4.90 9.98
N PRO A 77 4.00 5.38 9.30
CA PRO A 77 3.27 6.58 9.72
C PRO A 77 2.61 6.44 11.10
N VAL A 78 2.15 5.23 11.43
CA VAL A 78 1.62 4.84 12.74
C VAL A 78 2.54 3.78 13.34
N ASP A 79 3.11 4.05 14.51
CA ASP A 79 3.92 3.07 15.23
C ASP A 79 3.05 2.02 15.97
N MET A 80 3.70 0.98 16.49
CA MET A 80 3.01 -0.13 17.15
C MET A 80 2.20 0.30 18.39
N ILE A 81 2.71 1.25 19.16
CA ILE A 81 2.01 1.73 20.37
C ILE A 81 0.80 2.57 19.96
N GLN A 82 0.95 3.42 18.95
CA GLN A 82 -0.16 4.18 18.38
C GLN A 82 -1.24 3.25 17.83
N GLU A 83 -0.87 2.19 17.11
CA GLU A 83 -1.80 1.16 16.63
C GLU A 83 -2.57 0.50 17.80
N GLY A 84 -1.89 0.21 18.91
CA GLY A 84 -2.54 -0.26 20.13
C GLY A 84 -3.57 0.73 20.72
N GLU A 85 -3.28 2.03 20.70
CA GLU A 85 -4.23 3.07 21.13
C GLU A 85 -5.41 3.24 20.17
N ILE A 86 -5.24 2.95 18.87
CA ILE A 86 -6.35 2.92 17.90
C ILE A 86 -7.35 1.82 18.28
N HIS A 87 -6.86 0.60 18.57
CA HIS A 87 -7.71 -0.49 19.03
C HIS A 87 -8.51 -0.12 20.29
N ARG A 88 -7.88 0.56 21.27
CA ARG A 88 -8.56 1.05 22.48
C ARG A 88 -9.62 2.11 22.17
N ALA A 89 -9.34 3.04 21.26
CA ALA A 89 -10.29 4.05 20.85
C ALA A 89 -11.50 3.43 20.12
N PHE A 90 -11.27 2.43 19.27
CA PHE A 90 -12.33 1.71 18.57
C PHE A 90 -13.24 0.94 19.52
N GLU A 91 -12.66 0.21 20.49
CA GLU A 91 -13.42 -0.48 21.54
C GLU A 91 -14.29 0.50 22.33
N ALA A 92 -13.72 1.62 22.78
CA ALA A 92 -14.43 2.64 23.56
C ALA A 92 -15.59 3.31 22.79
N ASN A 93 -15.56 3.29 21.46
CA ASN A 93 -16.57 3.90 20.59
C ASN A 93 -17.42 2.86 19.84
N ALA A 94 -17.34 1.57 20.21
CA ALA A 94 -18.07 0.47 19.60
C ALA A 94 -17.89 0.38 18.06
N ILE A 95 -16.67 0.64 17.60
CA ILE A 95 -16.21 0.35 16.23
C ILE A 95 -15.64 -1.08 16.26
N PRO A 96 -16.25 -2.05 15.56
CA PRO A 96 -15.75 -3.43 15.56
C PRO A 96 -14.34 -3.51 14.96
N ALA A 97 -13.42 -4.01 15.76
CA ALA A 97 -12.02 -4.29 15.44
C ALA A 97 -11.47 -5.25 16.52
N PRO A 98 -10.33 -5.92 16.30
CA PRO A 98 -9.68 -6.70 17.36
C PRO A 98 -9.49 -5.88 18.63
N ARG A 99 -9.82 -6.41 19.81
CA ARG A 99 -9.46 -5.76 21.08
C ARG A 99 -7.98 -5.92 21.37
N LEU A 100 -7.35 -4.89 21.95
CA LEU A 100 -5.99 -4.99 22.45
C LEU A 100 -5.99 -5.66 23.83
N LEU A 101 -5.41 -6.86 23.91
CA LEU A 101 -5.37 -7.68 25.12
C LEU A 101 -4.06 -7.53 25.88
N GLY A 102 -2.97 -7.13 25.21
CA GLY A 102 -1.67 -6.94 25.83
C GLY A 102 -0.63 -6.35 24.89
N VAL A 103 0.47 -5.90 25.46
CA VAL A 103 1.65 -5.41 24.73
C VAL A 103 2.87 -6.17 25.25
N ILE A 104 3.64 -6.73 24.32
CA ILE A 104 4.93 -7.38 24.58
C ILE A 104 6.01 -6.34 24.32
N ASP A 105 6.95 -6.14 25.26
CA ASP A 105 8.01 -5.14 25.11
C ASP A 105 9.17 -5.63 24.22
N ASP A 106 9.49 -6.93 24.27
CA ASP A 106 10.58 -7.55 23.50
C ASP A 106 10.17 -8.95 23.00
N PRO A 107 9.97 -9.14 21.67
CA PRO A 107 9.91 -8.07 20.67
C PRO A 107 8.66 -7.21 20.81
N LEU A 108 8.75 -5.91 20.51
CA LEU A 108 7.61 -4.99 20.58
C LEU A 108 6.44 -5.50 19.72
N SER A 109 5.41 -6.02 20.37
CA SER A 109 4.30 -6.72 19.70
C SER A 109 2.95 -6.43 20.38
N LEU A 110 1.87 -6.40 19.61
CA LEU A 110 0.51 -6.30 20.13
C LEU A 110 -0.13 -7.68 20.21
N VAL A 111 -0.71 -8.00 21.36
CA VAL A 111 -1.56 -9.19 21.54
C VAL A 111 -3.00 -8.76 21.35
N LEU A 112 -3.60 -9.19 20.25
CA LEU A 112 -4.93 -8.81 19.80
C LEU A 112 -5.90 -9.99 19.92
N GLU A 113 -7.17 -9.68 20.15
CA GLU A 113 -8.26 -10.64 19.98
C GLU A 113 -8.27 -11.19 18.56
N HIS A 114 -8.39 -12.50 18.41
CA HIS A 114 -8.61 -13.10 17.10
C HIS A 114 -10.11 -13.07 16.78
N ILE A 115 -10.54 -12.12 15.95
CA ILE A 115 -11.91 -12.05 15.45
C ILE A 115 -12.11 -13.00 14.24
N PRO A 116 -13.28 -13.63 14.09
CA PRO A 116 -13.53 -14.56 12.99
C PRO A 116 -13.75 -13.83 11.67
N GLY A 117 -13.56 -14.56 10.57
CA GLY A 117 -13.95 -14.12 9.24
C GLY A 117 -12.82 -14.21 8.22
N ARG A 118 -13.16 -13.77 7.01
CA ARG A 118 -12.30 -13.70 5.83
C ARG A 118 -12.30 -12.30 5.23
N ILE A 119 -11.29 -11.99 4.40
CA ILE A 119 -11.15 -10.67 3.76
C ILE A 119 -11.88 -10.61 2.42
N ASN A 120 -11.66 -11.61 1.56
CA ASN A 120 -12.04 -11.48 0.16
C ASN A 120 -13.55 -11.66 -0.04
N SER A 121 -14.28 -10.54 -0.05
CA SER A 121 -15.74 -10.54 -0.22
C SER A 121 -16.21 -11.10 -1.57
N ALA A 122 -15.33 -11.21 -2.58
CA ALA A 122 -15.67 -11.85 -3.85
C ALA A 122 -15.91 -13.36 -3.72
N THR A 123 -15.47 -13.98 -2.61
CA THR A 123 -15.75 -15.39 -2.28
C THR A 123 -17.21 -15.64 -1.89
N ILE A 124 -17.99 -14.59 -1.62
CA ILE A 124 -19.44 -14.70 -1.37
C ILE A 124 -20.14 -14.98 -2.70
N ALA A 125 -20.74 -16.18 -2.81
CA ALA A 125 -21.40 -16.65 -4.02
C ALA A 125 -22.73 -15.93 -4.29
N ASP A 126 -23.50 -15.66 -3.24
CA ASP A 126 -24.76 -14.91 -3.34
C ASP A 126 -24.47 -13.41 -3.50
N GLU A 127 -24.92 -12.83 -4.60
CA GLU A 127 -24.62 -11.45 -4.95
C GLU A 127 -25.30 -10.43 -4.02
N ASP A 128 -26.48 -10.75 -3.49
CA ASP A 128 -27.20 -9.89 -2.56
C ASP A 128 -26.53 -9.88 -1.19
N VAL A 129 -26.09 -11.05 -0.71
CA VAL A 129 -25.29 -11.14 0.52
C VAL A 129 -23.96 -10.41 0.35
N ARG A 130 -23.29 -10.57 -0.80
CA ARG A 130 -22.04 -9.87 -1.11
C ARG A 130 -22.21 -8.36 -1.09
N ARG A 131 -23.29 -7.86 -1.70
CA ARG A 131 -23.66 -6.44 -1.69
C ARG A 131 -23.94 -5.96 -0.26
N GLN A 132 -24.73 -6.71 0.51
CA GLN A 132 -25.05 -6.39 1.91
C GLN A 132 -23.78 -6.27 2.77
N VAL A 133 -22.84 -7.20 2.67
CA VAL A 133 -21.58 -7.17 3.43
C VAL A 133 -20.76 -5.92 3.08
N ARG A 134 -20.66 -5.57 1.79
CA ARG A 134 -19.92 -4.39 1.35
C ARG A 134 -20.60 -3.08 1.78
N GLU A 135 -21.93 -3.01 1.69
CA GLU A 135 -22.71 -1.87 2.20
C GLU A 135 -22.56 -1.74 3.73
N ALA A 136 -22.57 -2.85 4.47
CA ALA A 136 -22.35 -2.86 5.92
C ALA A 136 -20.94 -2.37 6.29
N TYR A 137 -19.92 -2.72 5.49
CA TYR A 137 -18.57 -2.19 5.65
C TYR A 137 -18.54 -0.66 5.46
N ILE A 138 -19.18 -0.13 4.41
CA ILE A 138 -19.28 1.32 4.20
C ILE A 138 -20.06 2.00 5.34
N ALA A 139 -21.10 1.37 5.85
CA ALA A 139 -21.82 1.87 7.02
C ALA A 139 -20.94 1.94 8.27
N LEU A 140 -20.00 1.01 8.43
CA LEU A 140 -19.02 1.04 9.50
C LEU A 140 -18.00 2.19 9.33
N ILE A 141 -17.49 2.41 8.12
CA ILE A 141 -16.63 3.57 7.81
C ILE A 141 -17.39 4.88 8.12
N ALA A 142 -18.63 4.99 7.66
CA ALA A 142 -19.48 6.15 7.93
C ALA A 142 -19.66 6.42 9.43
N ARG A 143 -19.82 5.37 10.24
CA ARG A 143 -19.87 5.49 11.72
C ARG A 143 -18.53 5.94 12.30
N LEU A 144 -17.42 5.35 11.85
CA LEU A 144 -16.07 5.72 12.28
C LEU A 144 -15.80 7.22 12.03
N HIS A 145 -16.15 7.72 10.84
CA HIS A 145 -15.97 9.12 10.47
C HIS A 145 -16.81 10.13 11.27
N GLN A 146 -17.73 9.67 12.13
CA GLN A 146 -18.51 10.52 13.04
C GLN A 146 -17.99 10.47 14.48
N VAL A 147 -17.02 9.60 14.78
CA VAL A 147 -16.41 9.55 16.12
C VAL A 147 -15.65 10.87 16.37
N PRO A 148 -15.88 11.55 17.51
CA PRO A 148 -15.18 12.80 17.80
C PRO A 148 -13.66 12.62 17.80
N LEU A 149 -12.92 13.53 17.18
CA LEU A 149 -11.45 13.44 17.09
C LEU A 149 -10.78 13.29 18.47
N ALA A 150 -11.34 13.94 19.50
CA ALA A 150 -10.85 13.86 20.87
C ALA A 150 -10.89 12.44 21.46
N ALA A 151 -11.71 11.53 20.92
CA ALA A 151 -11.72 10.13 21.33
C ALA A 151 -10.41 9.40 20.99
N PHE A 152 -9.65 9.92 20.03
CA PHE A 152 -8.37 9.39 19.57
C PHE A 152 -7.17 10.15 20.15
N ALA A 153 -7.36 11.02 21.15
CA ALA A 153 -6.29 11.87 21.69
C ALA A 153 -5.06 11.08 22.18
N LYS A 154 -5.26 9.85 22.70
CA LYS A 154 -4.17 8.99 23.17
C LYS A 154 -3.32 8.37 22.06
N VAL A 155 -3.84 8.31 20.83
CA VAL A 155 -3.07 7.86 19.67
C VAL A 155 -1.92 8.83 19.38
N GLY A 156 -2.06 10.11 19.78
CA GLY A 156 -0.97 11.08 19.66
C GLY A 156 -0.66 11.52 18.23
N LEU A 157 -1.57 11.27 17.29
CA LEU A 157 -1.45 11.76 15.91
C LEU A 157 -1.82 13.26 15.81
N PRO A 158 -1.20 14.01 14.89
CA PRO A 158 -1.51 15.43 14.70
C PRO A 158 -2.93 15.62 14.16
N VAL A 159 -3.70 16.50 14.81
CA VAL A 159 -5.07 16.82 14.39
C VAL A 159 -5.04 18.01 13.40
N PRO A 160 -5.57 17.86 12.18
CA PRO A 160 -5.57 18.93 11.17
C PRO A 160 -6.51 20.07 11.57
N THR A 161 -6.11 21.31 11.29
CA THR A 161 -6.83 22.52 11.74
C THR A 161 -7.34 23.42 10.60
N SER A 162 -6.87 23.17 9.38
CA SER A 162 -7.26 23.91 8.17
C SER A 162 -7.65 22.96 7.04
N ALA A 163 -8.33 23.46 5.99
CA ALA A 163 -8.63 22.66 4.80
C ALA A 163 -7.36 22.06 4.16
N GLN A 164 -6.23 22.78 4.25
CA GLN A 164 -4.94 22.31 3.77
C GLN A 164 -4.40 21.16 4.63
N ASP A 165 -4.46 21.30 5.95
CA ASP A 165 -4.04 20.23 6.86
C ASP A 165 -4.91 18.98 6.65
N ILE A 166 -6.23 19.16 6.51
CA ILE A 166 -7.19 18.06 6.28
C ILE A 166 -6.83 17.29 5.00
N ALA A 167 -6.55 18.03 3.92
CA ALA A 167 -6.27 17.44 2.61
C ALA A 167 -4.90 16.77 2.53
N LEU A 168 -3.89 17.27 3.25
CA LEU A 168 -2.50 16.82 3.13
C LEU A 168 -2.02 15.94 4.29
N ALA A 169 -2.75 15.84 5.41
CA ALA A 169 -2.29 15.13 6.62
C ALA A 169 -1.83 13.69 6.36
N LEU A 170 -2.46 12.98 5.42
CA LEU A 170 -2.07 11.63 5.04
C LEU A 170 -0.82 11.57 4.15
N TYR A 171 -0.56 12.61 3.36
CA TYR A 171 0.44 12.59 2.29
C TYR A 171 1.74 13.29 2.70
N GLN A 172 1.64 14.36 3.49
CA GLN A 172 2.78 15.19 3.87
C GLN A 172 3.92 14.42 4.55
N PRO A 173 3.65 13.48 5.50
CA PRO A 173 4.73 12.73 6.13
C PRO A 173 5.55 11.92 5.11
N ALA A 174 4.90 11.32 4.11
CA ALA A 174 5.58 10.57 3.06
C ALA A 174 6.37 11.50 2.12
N ILE A 175 5.82 12.67 1.76
CA ILE A 175 6.52 13.71 1.00
C ILE A 175 7.81 14.13 1.73
N ASP A 176 7.73 14.37 3.04
CA ASP A 176 8.88 14.78 3.85
C ASP A 176 9.94 13.66 3.94
N ILE A 177 9.52 12.40 4.08
CA ILE A 177 10.41 11.23 4.06
C ILE A 177 11.11 11.13 2.70
N PHE A 178 10.37 11.28 1.61
CA PHE A 178 10.92 11.23 0.26
C PHE A 178 12.02 12.27 0.07
N HIS A 179 11.77 13.54 0.44
CA HIS A 179 12.77 14.60 0.32
C HIS A 179 14.05 14.34 1.14
N LYS A 180 13.94 13.63 2.26
CA LYS A 180 15.09 13.25 3.10
C LYS A 180 15.87 12.05 2.55
N THR A 181 15.21 11.16 1.82
CA THR A 181 15.76 9.82 1.48
C THR A 181 16.14 9.64 0.02
N ILE A 182 15.52 10.37 -0.91
CA ILE A 182 15.73 10.16 -2.35
C ILE A 182 17.18 10.39 -2.78
N GLY A 183 17.88 11.37 -2.19
CA GLY A 183 19.32 11.62 -2.38
C GLY A 183 19.76 12.02 -3.80
N ARG A 184 18.84 12.18 -4.75
CA ARG A 184 19.10 12.53 -6.16
C ARG A 184 17.92 13.27 -6.80
N PRO A 185 18.11 13.96 -7.95
CA PRO A 185 17.00 14.51 -8.73
C PRO A 185 16.00 13.43 -9.13
N PHE A 186 14.70 13.66 -8.85
CA PHE A 186 13.65 12.72 -9.19
C PHE A 186 12.31 13.45 -9.43
N PRO A 187 12.11 13.95 -10.67
CA PRO A 187 11.08 14.94 -11.00
C PRO A 187 9.64 14.42 -10.88
N LEU A 188 9.41 13.13 -11.06
CA LEU A 188 8.07 12.52 -10.99
C LEU A 188 7.39 12.79 -9.63
N MET A 189 8.09 12.47 -8.55
CA MET A 189 7.52 12.62 -7.21
C MET A 189 7.46 14.08 -6.78
N ARG A 190 8.41 14.91 -7.23
CA ARG A 190 8.32 16.37 -7.06
C ARG A 190 7.05 16.90 -7.70
N PHE A 191 6.78 16.53 -8.96
CA PHE A 191 5.58 16.96 -9.67
C PHE A 191 4.31 16.57 -8.92
N ILE A 192 4.19 15.31 -8.47
CA ILE A 192 3.03 14.85 -7.70
C ILE A 192 2.89 15.65 -6.38
N ALA A 193 3.98 15.86 -5.65
CA ALA A 193 3.97 16.63 -4.39
C ALA A 193 3.53 18.08 -4.64
N ASP A 194 4.12 18.76 -5.61
CA ASP A 194 3.81 20.15 -5.92
C ASP A 194 2.36 20.29 -6.44
N TRP A 195 1.90 19.34 -7.24
CA TRP A 195 0.50 19.29 -7.71
C TRP A 195 -0.49 19.15 -6.55
N LEU A 196 -0.21 18.26 -5.58
CA LEU A 196 -1.06 18.11 -4.39
C LEU A 196 -1.17 19.41 -3.60
N HIS A 197 -0.04 20.10 -3.39
CA HIS A 197 -0.02 21.38 -2.68
C HIS A 197 -0.80 22.49 -3.41
N ARG A 198 -0.74 22.54 -4.75
CA ARG A 198 -1.47 23.52 -5.56
C ARG A 198 -2.97 23.23 -5.62
N ASN A 199 -3.36 21.97 -5.58
CA ASN A 199 -4.74 21.52 -5.83
C ASN A 199 -5.54 21.16 -4.57
N VAL A 200 -5.06 21.54 -3.37
CA VAL A 200 -5.77 21.38 -2.09
C VAL A 200 -7.25 21.80 -2.21
N PRO A 201 -8.20 20.87 -1.95
CA PRO A 201 -9.62 21.19 -1.86
C PRO A 201 -9.89 22.19 -0.73
N ARG A 202 -10.34 23.40 -1.07
CA ARG A 202 -10.49 24.51 -0.09
C ARG A 202 -11.83 24.50 0.65
N ASP A 203 -12.81 23.75 0.17
CA ASP A 203 -14.16 23.62 0.71
C ASP A 203 -14.26 22.54 1.81
N ARG A 204 -13.20 21.75 2.00
CA ARG A 204 -13.15 20.66 2.98
C ARG A 204 -12.85 21.22 4.37
N THR A 205 -13.84 21.09 5.26
CA THR A 205 -13.79 21.66 6.63
C THR A 205 -13.97 20.62 7.72
N LYS A 206 -14.26 19.36 7.36
CA LYS A 206 -14.48 18.26 8.29
C LYS A 206 -13.30 17.29 8.24
N ALA A 207 -12.59 17.17 9.35
CA ALA A 207 -11.65 16.08 9.59
C ALA A 207 -12.35 14.88 10.25
N ALA A 208 -11.85 13.68 9.98
CA ALA A 208 -12.21 12.45 10.67
C ALA A 208 -10.94 11.66 11.01
N PHE A 209 -11.06 10.71 11.93
CA PHE A 209 -10.10 9.61 11.99
C PHE A 209 -10.40 8.66 10.82
N ILE A 210 -9.40 8.40 9.99
CA ILE A 210 -9.53 7.63 8.75
C ILE A 210 -8.53 6.47 8.75
N ASN A 211 -8.91 5.35 8.11
CA ASN A 211 -8.03 4.24 7.77
C ASN A 211 -7.90 4.09 6.24
N PRO A 212 -7.01 4.86 5.60
CA PRO A 212 -6.99 5.04 4.15
C PRO A 212 -6.54 3.83 3.34
N ASP A 213 -5.95 2.80 3.96
CA ASP A 213 -5.73 1.48 3.33
C ASP A 213 -7.04 0.69 3.25
N ALA A 214 -8.10 1.33 2.76
CA ALA A 214 -9.48 0.89 2.86
C ALA A 214 -9.73 -0.50 2.24
N GLY A 215 -10.88 -1.08 2.59
CA GLY A 215 -11.25 -2.48 2.31
C GLY A 215 -10.47 -3.51 3.12
N GLN A 216 -9.85 -3.09 4.22
CA GLN A 216 -9.31 -3.95 5.27
C GLN A 216 -10.38 -4.22 6.32
N PHE A 217 -11.18 -5.27 6.08
CA PHE A 217 -12.18 -5.75 7.03
C PHE A 217 -12.32 -7.27 6.92
N LEU A 218 -12.82 -7.88 7.99
CA LEU A 218 -13.24 -9.27 7.99
C LEU A 218 -14.76 -9.36 7.92
N PHE A 219 -15.24 -10.41 7.27
CA PHE A 219 -16.64 -10.80 7.29
C PHE A 219 -16.80 -12.31 7.53
N GLU A 220 -17.92 -12.67 8.13
CA GLU A 220 -18.35 -14.05 8.34
C GLU A 220 -19.82 -14.14 7.91
N ASP A 221 -20.12 -15.10 7.03
CA ASP A 221 -21.43 -15.25 6.40
C ASP A 221 -21.94 -13.94 5.77
N ASP A 222 -22.95 -13.31 6.38
CA ASP A 222 -23.64 -12.11 5.90
C ASP A 222 -23.30 -10.84 6.69
N ARG A 223 -22.27 -10.88 7.56
CA ARG A 223 -21.92 -9.78 8.47
C ARG A 223 -20.43 -9.44 8.46
N VAL A 224 -20.14 -8.14 8.55
CA VAL A 224 -18.80 -7.63 8.87
C VAL A 224 -18.50 -7.89 10.34
N THR A 225 -17.34 -8.48 10.63
CA THR A 225 -16.92 -8.82 12.00
C THR A 225 -15.99 -7.76 12.60
N GLY A 226 -15.16 -7.11 11.78
CA GLY A 226 -14.32 -6.00 12.24
C GLY A 226 -13.45 -5.38 11.16
N LEU A 227 -13.02 -4.15 11.41
CA LEU A 227 -11.94 -3.50 10.69
C LEU A 227 -10.59 -4.08 11.14
N ILE A 228 -9.62 -4.07 10.24
CA ILE A 228 -8.26 -4.55 10.50
C ILE A 228 -7.23 -3.63 9.85
N ASP A 229 -5.97 -3.81 10.23
CA ASP A 229 -4.78 -3.13 9.70
C ASP A 229 -4.83 -1.59 9.73
N PHE A 230 -4.27 -1.00 10.80
CA PHE A 230 -4.39 0.43 11.09
C PHE A 230 -3.06 1.20 10.96
N GLU A 231 -2.06 0.60 10.31
CA GLU A 231 -0.69 1.14 10.26
C GLU A 231 -0.51 2.41 9.43
N VAL A 232 -1.51 2.78 8.63
CA VAL A 232 -1.54 4.05 7.88
C VAL A 232 -2.72 4.94 8.29
N SER A 233 -3.36 4.63 9.42
CA SER A 233 -4.44 5.47 9.94
C SER A 233 -3.95 6.90 10.21
N SER A 234 -4.82 7.87 9.99
CA SER A 234 -4.51 9.29 10.13
C SER A 234 -5.74 10.09 10.52
N PHE A 235 -5.56 11.36 10.87
CA PHE A 235 -6.64 12.32 10.83
C PHE A 235 -6.62 13.03 9.48
N GLY A 236 -7.75 13.10 8.79
CA GLY A 236 -7.80 13.73 7.47
C GLY A 236 -9.20 13.80 6.90
N ASP A 237 -9.29 14.02 5.59
CA ASP A 237 -10.56 14.02 4.88
C ASP A 237 -11.14 12.60 4.77
N PRO A 238 -12.41 12.37 5.17
CA PRO A 238 -13.14 11.14 4.86
C PRO A 238 -13.03 10.65 3.41
N ALA A 239 -12.94 11.58 2.45
CA ALA A 239 -12.79 11.26 1.03
C ALA A 239 -11.49 10.52 0.71
N ALA A 240 -10.45 10.68 1.55
CA ALA A 240 -9.18 9.98 1.40
C ALA A 240 -9.34 8.47 1.59
N GLU A 241 -10.14 8.03 2.57
CA GLU A 241 -10.42 6.61 2.79
C GLU A 241 -11.25 6.02 1.66
N LEU A 242 -12.23 6.76 1.14
CA LEU A 242 -13.02 6.31 -0.01
C LEU A 242 -12.19 6.20 -1.29
N ALA A 243 -11.22 7.10 -1.50
CA ALA A 243 -10.27 6.99 -2.60
C ALA A 243 -9.40 5.73 -2.49
N GLY A 244 -9.03 5.34 -1.27
CA GLY A 244 -8.30 4.09 -0.98
C GLY A 244 -9.00 2.82 -1.48
N LEU A 245 -10.33 2.80 -1.51
CA LEU A 245 -11.12 1.65 -2.00
C LEU A 245 -10.77 1.29 -3.45
N ARG A 246 -10.48 2.27 -4.31
CA ARG A 246 -10.14 2.04 -5.72
C ARG A 246 -8.86 1.22 -5.87
N ILE A 247 -7.88 1.48 -5.02
CA ILE A 247 -6.59 0.79 -5.07
C ILE A 247 -6.73 -0.59 -4.47
N ARG A 248 -7.46 -0.71 -3.34
CA ARG A 248 -7.75 -2.01 -2.75
C ARG A 248 -8.42 -2.96 -3.73
N ASP A 249 -9.38 -2.48 -4.49
CA ASP A 249 -10.13 -3.28 -5.47
C ASP A 249 -9.23 -4.04 -6.46
N THR A 250 -8.03 -3.52 -6.74
CA THR A 250 -7.04 -4.19 -7.61
C THR A 250 -6.47 -5.49 -7.02
N ALA A 251 -6.54 -5.66 -5.69
CA ALA A 251 -6.05 -6.84 -4.97
C ALA A 251 -7.19 -7.64 -4.31
N GLU A 252 -8.17 -6.95 -3.73
CA GLU A 252 -9.33 -7.51 -3.05
C GLU A 252 -10.59 -6.94 -3.71
N PRO A 253 -11.22 -7.64 -4.66
CA PRO A 253 -12.31 -7.07 -5.46
C PRO A 253 -13.50 -6.63 -4.57
N LEU A 254 -13.75 -5.33 -4.53
CA LEU A 254 -14.82 -4.67 -3.75
C LEU A 254 -16.07 -4.42 -4.60
N GLY A 255 -16.02 -4.65 -5.90
CA GLY A 255 -17.16 -4.46 -6.81
C GLY A 255 -17.30 -2.99 -7.22
N ASP A 256 -18.53 -2.51 -7.37
CA ASP A 256 -18.78 -1.15 -7.86
C ASP A 256 -18.42 -0.08 -6.81
N ILE A 257 -17.22 0.50 -6.94
CA ILE A 257 -16.73 1.53 -6.02
C ILE A 257 -17.61 2.80 -6.06
N SER A 258 -18.15 3.14 -7.24
CA SER A 258 -19.06 4.28 -7.39
C SER A 258 -20.30 4.09 -6.52
N ALA A 259 -20.91 2.91 -6.57
CA ALA A 259 -22.09 2.59 -5.77
C ALA A 259 -21.79 2.60 -4.25
N LEU A 260 -20.60 2.17 -3.84
CA LEU A 260 -20.15 2.23 -2.44
C LEU A 260 -20.00 3.67 -1.95
N ILE A 261 -19.41 4.56 -2.77
CA ILE A 261 -19.34 5.99 -2.47
C ILE A 261 -20.76 6.57 -2.36
N ASP A 262 -21.66 6.25 -3.29
CA ASP A 262 -23.05 6.75 -3.24
C ASP A 262 -23.76 6.28 -1.96
N HIS A 263 -23.47 5.05 -1.49
CA HIS A 263 -24.00 4.53 -0.22
C HIS A 263 -23.46 5.34 0.97
N TYR A 264 -22.15 5.64 0.99
CA TYR A 264 -21.54 6.50 2.00
C TYR A 264 -22.19 7.90 2.04
N GLU A 265 -22.40 8.53 0.89
CA GLU A 265 -23.04 9.85 0.80
C GLU A 265 -24.47 9.83 1.35
N ARG A 266 -25.24 8.77 1.08
CA ARG A 266 -26.61 8.62 1.63
C ARG A 266 -26.62 8.52 3.15
N LEU A 267 -25.64 7.85 3.74
CA LEU A 267 -25.55 7.66 5.19
C LEU A 267 -25.08 8.93 5.92
N THR A 268 -24.17 9.69 5.30
CA THR A 268 -23.47 10.79 5.98
C THR A 268 -23.97 12.17 5.58
N GLY A 269 -24.59 12.30 4.40
CA GLY A 269 -24.91 13.57 3.77
C GLY A 269 -23.70 14.33 3.22
N ASP A 270 -22.47 13.81 3.38
CA ASP A 270 -21.25 14.40 2.81
C ASP A 270 -21.20 14.07 1.31
N ARG A 271 -21.06 15.10 0.48
CA ARG A 271 -20.98 14.97 -0.98
C ARG A 271 -19.54 14.91 -1.41
N ILE A 272 -19.23 13.86 -2.16
CA ILE A 272 -17.89 13.45 -2.52
C ILE A 272 -17.78 13.56 -4.04
N SER A 273 -17.39 14.73 -4.52
CA SER A 273 -17.27 14.98 -5.95
C SER A 273 -16.21 14.08 -6.60
N LYS A 274 -16.34 13.85 -7.92
CA LYS A 274 -15.30 13.15 -8.68
C LYS A 274 -13.92 13.80 -8.47
N ARG A 275 -13.86 15.14 -8.56
CA ARG A 275 -12.61 15.89 -8.44
C ARG A 275 -11.96 15.65 -7.07
N LEU A 276 -12.74 15.62 -5.99
CA LEU A 276 -12.22 15.33 -4.66
C LEU A 276 -11.65 13.91 -4.54
N ILE A 277 -12.35 12.90 -5.08
CA ILE A 277 -11.83 11.52 -5.10
C ILE A 277 -10.56 11.39 -5.91
N GLU A 278 -10.48 12.03 -7.09
CA GLU A 278 -9.28 11.98 -7.91
C GLU A 278 -8.09 12.70 -7.24
N TYR A 279 -8.31 13.82 -6.54
CA TYR A 279 -7.28 14.46 -5.71
C TYR A 279 -6.73 13.50 -4.65
N HIS A 280 -7.61 12.87 -3.89
CA HIS A 280 -7.19 11.94 -2.84
C HIS A 280 -6.62 10.63 -3.40
N THR A 281 -7.07 10.18 -4.57
CA THR A 281 -6.48 9.03 -5.28
C THR A 281 -5.04 9.37 -5.70
N ALA A 282 -4.80 10.56 -6.23
CA ALA A 282 -3.47 11.03 -6.58
C ALA A 282 -2.54 11.04 -5.36
N GLY A 283 -3.02 11.57 -4.24
CA GLY A 283 -2.27 11.63 -2.98
C GLY A 283 -1.97 10.26 -2.39
N PHE A 284 -2.99 9.41 -2.22
CA PHE A 284 -2.83 8.11 -1.56
C PHE A 284 -1.99 7.15 -2.42
N CYS A 285 -2.19 7.13 -3.74
CA CYS A 285 -1.27 6.43 -4.65
C CYS A 285 0.16 7.00 -4.57
N GLY A 286 0.28 8.32 -4.43
CA GLY A 286 1.55 9.03 -4.29
C GLY A 286 2.35 8.58 -3.07
N VAL A 287 1.71 8.25 -1.95
CA VAL A 287 2.38 7.76 -0.71
C VAL A 287 3.30 6.58 -0.99
N ASN A 288 2.83 5.57 -1.73
CA ASN A 288 3.68 4.44 -2.10
C ASN A 288 4.86 4.88 -2.98
N GLY A 289 4.64 5.81 -3.91
CA GLY A 289 5.73 6.40 -4.70
C GLY A 289 6.78 7.09 -3.81
N PHE A 290 6.34 7.93 -2.88
CA PHE A 290 7.23 8.67 -1.97
C PHE A 290 8.08 7.73 -1.10
N LEU A 291 7.51 6.60 -0.66
CA LEU A 291 8.20 5.64 0.20
C LEU A 291 9.07 4.63 -0.56
N LEU A 292 8.70 4.25 -1.79
CA LEU A 292 9.33 3.12 -2.49
C LEU A 292 10.31 3.54 -3.58
N TRP A 293 10.15 4.70 -4.23
CA TRP A 293 11.12 5.14 -5.24
C TRP A 293 12.55 5.30 -4.71
N PRO A 294 12.80 5.77 -3.46
CA PRO A 294 14.15 5.77 -2.89
C PRO A 294 14.81 4.36 -2.86
N LEU A 295 14.01 3.31 -2.65
CA LEU A 295 14.50 1.92 -2.58
C LEU A 295 14.97 1.38 -3.94
N ALA A 296 14.54 2.01 -5.04
CA ALA A 296 15.05 1.71 -6.38
C ALA A 296 16.54 2.01 -6.51
N PHE A 297 17.07 2.94 -5.70
CA PHE A 297 18.45 3.41 -5.72
C PHE A 297 19.27 2.90 -4.54
N GLN A 298 18.63 2.72 -3.38
CA GLN A 298 19.27 2.23 -2.15
C GLN A 298 18.35 1.23 -1.44
N SER A 299 18.63 -0.07 -1.60
CA SER A 299 17.92 -1.17 -0.94
C SER A 299 18.90 -2.16 -0.29
N SER A 300 18.44 -2.88 0.73
CA SER A 300 19.22 -3.96 1.35
C SER A 300 19.05 -5.28 0.60
N PRO A 301 20.00 -6.23 0.69
CA PRO A 301 19.93 -7.50 -0.04
C PRO A 301 18.70 -8.37 0.26
N GLU A 302 18.08 -8.19 1.42
CA GLU A 302 16.92 -8.97 1.87
C GLU A 302 15.59 -8.46 1.30
N GLN A 303 15.58 -7.24 0.74
CA GLN A 303 14.40 -6.60 0.20
C GLN A 303 14.07 -7.14 -1.20
N ASP A 304 12.79 -7.39 -1.46
CA ASP A 304 12.31 -7.80 -2.78
C ASP A 304 12.26 -6.58 -3.72
N TYR A 305 13.35 -6.39 -4.45
CA TYR A 305 13.55 -5.25 -5.34
C TYR A 305 12.46 -5.16 -6.43
N VAL A 306 12.10 -6.28 -7.05
CA VAL A 306 11.14 -6.28 -8.16
C VAL A 306 9.73 -5.99 -7.65
N ALA A 307 9.35 -6.57 -6.51
CA ALA A 307 8.08 -6.24 -5.87
C ALA A 307 7.97 -4.74 -5.57
N TYR A 308 9.00 -4.15 -4.95
CA TYR A 308 9.01 -2.74 -4.60
C TYR A 308 8.98 -1.84 -5.82
N MET A 309 9.72 -2.18 -6.88
CA MET A 309 9.66 -1.46 -8.15
C MET A 309 8.26 -1.50 -8.78
N GLN A 310 7.58 -2.65 -8.74
CA GLN A 310 6.23 -2.77 -9.27
C GLN A 310 5.23 -1.95 -8.49
N PHE A 311 5.34 -1.92 -7.16
CA PHE A 311 4.51 -1.04 -6.34
C PHE A 311 4.79 0.44 -6.62
N ALA A 312 6.06 0.84 -6.70
CA ALA A 312 6.44 2.22 -7.00
C ALA A 312 5.88 2.68 -8.36
N VAL A 313 6.09 1.87 -9.41
CA VAL A 313 5.62 2.16 -10.77
C VAL A 313 4.09 2.13 -10.86
N SER A 314 3.44 1.09 -10.33
CA SER A 314 1.98 0.95 -10.45
C SER A 314 1.25 2.05 -9.67
N ALA A 315 1.67 2.31 -8.42
CA ALA A 315 1.05 3.34 -7.61
C ALA A 315 1.27 4.73 -8.22
N THR A 316 2.47 5.07 -8.70
CA THR A 316 2.66 6.36 -9.37
C THR A 316 1.93 6.47 -10.70
N ARG A 317 1.74 5.38 -11.45
CA ARG A 317 0.87 5.36 -12.65
C ARG A 317 -0.57 5.70 -12.28
N PHE A 318 -1.08 5.13 -11.20
CA PHE A 318 -2.41 5.44 -10.68
C PHE A 318 -2.51 6.89 -10.20
N SER A 319 -1.47 7.42 -9.57
CA SER A 319 -1.41 8.83 -9.16
C SER A 319 -1.49 9.77 -10.36
N ILE A 320 -0.67 9.55 -11.40
CA ILE A 320 -0.69 10.33 -12.65
C ILE A 320 -2.03 10.19 -13.37
N SER A 321 -2.64 9.01 -13.39
CA SER A 321 -3.96 8.78 -13.98
C SER A 321 -5.06 9.56 -13.25
N ALA A 322 -4.98 9.64 -11.92
CA ALA A 322 -5.91 10.43 -11.11
C ALA A 322 -5.72 11.93 -11.32
N ILE A 323 -4.48 12.42 -11.39
CA ILE A 323 -4.16 13.81 -11.78
C ILE A 323 -4.78 14.14 -13.15
N ALA A 324 -4.58 13.26 -14.14
CA ALA A 324 -5.16 13.43 -15.46
C ALA A 324 -6.70 13.49 -15.44
N ALA A 325 -7.34 12.62 -14.67
CA ALA A 325 -8.79 12.60 -14.52
C ALA A 325 -9.34 13.83 -13.77
N HIS A 326 -8.59 14.35 -12.78
CA HIS A 326 -8.91 15.58 -12.05
C HIS A 326 -8.83 16.82 -12.95
N ASP A 327 -7.79 16.91 -13.77
CA ASP A 327 -7.50 18.08 -14.62
C ASP A 327 -8.15 17.99 -16.03
N GLY A 328 -8.77 16.86 -16.36
CA GLY A 328 -9.39 16.64 -17.68
C GLY A 328 -8.36 16.43 -18.79
N VAL A 329 -7.19 15.88 -18.46
CA VAL A 329 -6.11 15.62 -19.41
C VAL A 329 -6.28 14.24 -20.05
N ALA A 330 -6.34 14.19 -21.38
CA ALA A 330 -6.34 12.93 -22.10
C ALA A 330 -4.95 12.30 -22.11
N LEU A 331 -4.85 11.03 -21.72
CA LEU A 331 -3.62 10.25 -21.75
C LEU A 331 -3.56 9.39 -23.02
N THR A 332 -2.34 9.19 -23.54
CA THR A 332 -2.10 8.33 -24.69
C THR A 332 -0.89 7.47 -24.37
N ASP A 333 -1.08 6.15 -24.46
CA ASP A 333 -0.01 5.20 -24.23
C ASP A 333 1.08 5.34 -25.30
N PRO A 334 2.38 5.27 -24.92
CA PRO A 334 3.46 5.23 -25.89
C PRO A 334 3.48 3.90 -26.64
N ASP A 335 4.12 3.88 -27.81
CA ASP A 335 4.39 2.64 -28.52
C ASP A 335 5.19 1.66 -27.66
N LEU A 336 4.86 0.37 -27.79
CA LEU A 336 5.58 -0.67 -27.06
C LEU A 336 7.03 -0.76 -27.57
N PRO A 337 8.02 -0.84 -26.67
CA PRO A 337 9.40 -1.09 -27.08
C PRO A 337 9.53 -2.40 -27.86
N VAL A 338 10.26 -2.37 -28.96
CA VAL A 338 10.64 -3.53 -29.76
C VAL A 338 11.96 -4.13 -29.24
N PRO A 339 12.15 -5.46 -29.36
CA PRO A 339 13.37 -6.09 -28.88
C PRO A 339 14.61 -5.58 -29.61
N ARG A 340 15.59 -5.05 -28.86
CA ARG A 340 16.93 -4.71 -29.32
C ARG A 340 17.96 -5.11 -28.27
N GLN A 341 18.47 -6.33 -28.41
CA GLN A 341 19.41 -6.92 -27.46
C GLN A 341 20.74 -6.14 -27.41
N ILE A 342 21.20 -5.89 -26.19
CA ILE A 342 22.54 -5.42 -25.87
C ILE A 342 23.35 -6.61 -25.34
N GLY A 343 24.50 -6.88 -25.96
CA GLY A 343 25.37 -7.98 -25.56
C GLY A 343 24.81 -9.36 -25.95
N PHE A 344 25.06 -10.37 -25.10
CA PHE A 344 24.72 -11.78 -25.37
C PHE A 344 23.52 -12.24 -24.50
N ASP A 345 22.34 -12.43 -25.10
CA ASP A 345 21.11 -12.87 -24.38
C ASP A 345 21.28 -14.18 -23.61
N GLU A 346 22.14 -15.08 -24.08
CA GLU A 346 22.46 -16.35 -23.42
C GLU A 346 22.91 -16.17 -21.97
N ALA A 347 23.66 -15.11 -21.65
CA ALA A 347 24.14 -14.88 -20.30
C ALA A 347 23.00 -14.63 -19.32
N ALA A 348 22.08 -13.72 -19.67
CA ALA A 348 20.94 -13.37 -18.83
C ALA A 348 19.95 -14.54 -18.72
N ARG A 349 19.70 -15.27 -19.81
CA ARG A 349 18.83 -16.45 -19.80
C ARG A 349 19.42 -17.59 -18.95
N LYS A 350 20.73 -17.84 -19.02
CA LYS A 350 21.39 -18.81 -18.15
C LYS A 350 21.33 -18.41 -16.69
N LEU A 351 21.50 -17.13 -16.36
CA LEU A 351 21.40 -16.65 -14.98
C LEU A 351 20.02 -16.98 -14.38
N VAL A 352 18.94 -16.66 -15.09
CA VAL A 352 17.56 -17.00 -14.65
C VAL A 352 17.44 -18.50 -14.40
N ALA A 353 17.80 -19.33 -15.38
CA ALA A 353 17.70 -20.78 -15.27
C ALA A 353 18.58 -21.36 -14.13
N GLN A 354 19.76 -20.78 -13.88
CA GLN A 354 20.66 -21.21 -12.80
C GLN A 354 20.08 -20.88 -11.42
N VAL A 355 19.47 -19.71 -11.24
CA VAL A 355 18.81 -19.33 -9.98
C VAL A 355 17.59 -20.21 -9.71
N GLU A 356 16.74 -20.43 -10.72
CA GLU A 356 15.56 -21.30 -10.61
C GLU A 356 15.94 -22.76 -10.32
N ALA A 357 17.09 -23.23 -10.81
CA ALA A 357 17.58 -24.58 -10.57
C ALA A 357 18.25 -24.77 -9.19
N LEU A 358 18.42 -23.71 -8.39
CA LEU A 358 18.93 -23.84 -7.03
C LEU A 358 17.97 -24.70 -6.20
N PRO A 359 18.48 -25.63 -5.38
CA PRO A 359 17.63 -26.52 -4.59
C PRO A 359 16.73 -25.71 -3.67
N GLY A 360 15.48 -26.15 -3.54
CA GLY A 360 14.54 -25.55 -2.60
C GLY A 360 14.88 -25.85 -1.14
N GLY A 361 14.22 -25.14 -0.24
CA GLY A 361 14.50 -25.19 1.19
C GLY A 361 13.28 -24.92 2.06
N SER A 362 13.43 -24.07 3.06
CA SER A 362 12.29 -23.52 3.80
C SER A 362 11.50 -22.57 2.90
N ALA A 363 10.25 -22.28 3.26
CA ALA A 363 9.43 -21.29 2.54
C ALA A 363 10.13 -19.93 2.41
N ALA A 364 10.91 -19.52 3.43
CA ALA A 364 11.70 -18.29 3.38
C ALA A 364 12.88 -18.38 2.38
N ALA A 365 13.54 -19.54 2.30
CA ALA A 365 14.62 -19.75 1.33
C ALA A 365 14.09 -19.82 -0.11
N ASP A 366 12.95 -20.46 -0.31
CA ASP A 366 12.28 -20.51 -1.61
C ASP A 366 11.83 -19.11 -2.06
N TYR A 367 11.24 -18.30 -1.16
CA TYR A 367 10.90 -16.90 -1.43
C TYR A 367 12.12 -16.08 -1.90
N GLN A 368 13.25 -16.20 -1.20
CA GLN A 368 14.47 -15.47 -1.56
C GLN A 368 15.04 -15.91 -2.92
N ARG A 369 14.99 -17.21 -3.23
CA ARG A 369 15.37 -17.72 -4.56
C ARG A 369 14.47 -17.13 -5.65
N ASP A 370 13.16 -17.13 -5.43
CA ASP A 370 12.19 -16.67 -6.42
C ASP A 370 12.28 -15.15 -6.64
N SER A 371 12.54 -14.37 -5.58
CA SER A 371 12.87 -12.94 -5.65
C SER A 371 14.15 -12.68 -6.48
N ALA A 372 15.21 -13.46 -6.25
CA ALA A 372 16.44 -13.35 -7.04
C ALA A 372 16.23 -13.71 -8.52
N ALA A 373 15.41 -14.72 -8.81
CA ALA A 373 15.04 -15.07 -10.18
C ALA A 373 14.26 -13.92 -10.84
N ALA A 374 13.36 -13.26 -10.11
CA ALA A 374 12.62 -12.11 -10.61
C ALA A 374 13.54 -10.93 -10.97
N LEU A 375 14.51 -10.63 -10.12
CA LEU A 375 15.51 -9.59 -10.40
C LEU A 375 16.34 -9.92 -11.66
N ALA A 376 16.73 -11.19 -11.84
CA ALA A 376 17.43 -11.62 -13.05
C ALA A 376 16.57 -11.47 -14.32
N ARG A 377 15.26 -11.74 -14.25
CA ARG A 377 14.33 -11.50 -15.36
C ARG A 377 14.21 -10.00 -15.67
N TYR A 378 14.12 -9.14 -14.66
CA TYR A 378 14.09 -7.70 -14.83
C TYR A 378 15.35 -7.15 -15.51
N LEU A 379 16.54 -7.60 -15.10
CA LEU A 379 17.80 -7.24 -15.77
C LEU A 379 17.85 -7.72 -17.22
N ARG A 380 17.28 -8.90 -17.52
CA ARG A 380 17.16 -9.39 -18.90
C ARG A 380 16.23 -8.51 -19.74
N ARG A 381 15.14 -8.01 -19.17
CA ARG A 381 14.23 -7.04 -19.83
C ARG A 381 15.01 -5.76 -20.18
N TRP A 382 15.80 -5.22 -19.26
CA TRP A 382 16.69 -4.09 -19.54
C TRP A 382 17.72 -4.39 -20.64
N ALA A 383 18.37 -5.55 -20.62
CA ALA A 383 19.31 -5.94 -21.67
C ALA A 383 18.66 -6.08 -23.06
N THR A 384 17.34 -6.33 -23.12
CA THR A 384 16.61 -6.53 -24.37
C THR A 384 15.91 -5.28 -24.88
N TYR A 385 15.38 -4.43 -24.00
CA TYR A 385 14.54 -3.29 -24.37
C TYR A 385 15.07 -1.94 -23.88
N GLY A 386 16.03 -1.94 -22.95
CA GLY A 386 16.50 -0.76 -22.24
C GLY A 386 17.04 0.35 -23.13
N ALA A 387 17.81 0.00 -24.19
CA ALA A 387 18.35 0.99 -25.11
C ALA A 387 17.26 1.80 -25.83
N GLN A 388 16.16 1.16 -26.22
CA GLN A 388 15.05 1.86 -26.86
C GLN A 388 14.23 2.65 -25.84
N VAL A 389 14.02 2.11 -24.64
CA VAL A 389 13.34 2.82 -23.56
C VAL A 389 14.08 4.11 -23.22
N ALA A 390 15.40 4.04 -22.96
CA ALA A 390 16.22 5.21 -22.65
C ALA A 390 16.22 6.24 -23.79
N ALA A 391 16.35 5.79 -25.05
CA ALA A 391 16.27 6.70 -26.19
C ALA A 391 14.91 7.41 -26.28
N ALA A 392 13.81 6.69 -26.09
CA ALA A 392 12.46 7.27 -26.15
C ALA A 392 12.15 8.18 -24.95
N ASP A 393 12.71 7.88 -23.78
CA ASP A 393 12.63 8.77 -22.61
C ASP A 393 13.43 10.07 -22.86
N MET A 394 14.63 9.97 -23.43
CA MET A 394 15.42 11.15 -23.84
C MET A 394 14.70 12.00 -24.88
N ASP A 395 14.06 11.38 -25.88
CA ASP A 395 13.27 12.09 -26.90
C ASP A 395 12.07 12.83 -26.28
N ASP A 396 11.40 12.22 -25.29
CA ASP A 396 10.29 12.85 -24.56
C ASP A 396 10.78 14.02 -23.68
N VAL A 397 11.98 13.94 -23.09
CA VAL A 397 12.61 15.05 -22.35
C VAL A 397 13.02 16.18 -23.31
N GLU A 398 13.62 15.86 -24.45
CA GLU A 398 14.01 16.84 -25.46
C GLU A 398 12.80 17.60 -26.01
N ALA A 399 11.69 16.89 -26.27
CA ALA A 399 10.45 17.51 -26.71
C ALA A 399 9.85 18.45 -25.65
N LEU A 400 10.03 18.15 -24.37
CA LEU A 400 9.50 18.95 -23.26
C LEU A 400 10.38 20.16 -22.94
N LEU A 401 11.71 19.99 -22.93
CA LEU A 401 12.67 21.01 -22.50
C LEU A 401 13.32 21.79 -23.66
N GLY A 402 13.13 21.33 -24.90
CA GLY A 402 13.69 21.94 -26.11
C GLY A 402 15.19 21.71 -26.31
N GLN A 403 15.80 20.80 -25.55
CA GLN A 403 17.22 20.45 -25.65
C GLN A 403 17.45 18.97 -25.34
N ARG A 404 18.42 18.36 -26.01
CA ARG A 404 18.90 17.00 -25.74
C ARG A 404 20.08 17.02 -24.77
N PHE A 405 20.17 16.00 -23.94
CA PHE A 405 21.24 15.85 -22.94
C PHE A 405 22.18 14.69 -23.29
N ASP A 406 23.39 14.73 -22.74
CA ASP A 406 24.44 13.75 -23.01
C ASP A 406 24.12 12.37 -22.40
N ASP A 407 23.44 12.34 -21.26
CA ASP A 407 23.06 11.13 -20.53
C ASP A 407 21.76 11.30 -19.72
N ASP A 408 21.25 10.18 -19.22
CA ASP A 408 19.98 10.10 -18.47
C ASP A 408 20.05 10.87 -17.14
N ASP A 409 21.21 10.94 -16.48
CA ASP A 409 21.37 11.66 -15.21
C ASP A 409 21.28 13.18 -15.44
N ALA A 410 21.89 13.69 -16.50
CA ALA A 410 21.79 15.09 -16.92
C ALA A 410 20.35 15.45 -17.33
N ALA A 411 19.68 14.58 -18.07
CA ALA A 411 18.27 14.74 -18.43
C ALA A 411 17.35 14.79 -17.20
N MET A 412 17.54 13.85 -16.25
CA MET A 412 16.78 13.79 -15.00
C MET A 412 17.01 15.02 -14.12
N ALA A 413 18.25 15.51 -14.03
CA ALA A 413 18.57 16.73 -13.28
C ALA A 413 17.92 17.98 -13.90
N ALA A 414 17.97 18.11 -15.23
CA ALA A 414 17.34 19.23 -15.93
C ALA A 414 15.81 19.19 -15.83
N LEU A 415 15.20 18.00 -15.92
CA LEU A 415 13.77 17.83 -15.74
C LEU A 415 13.33 18.14 -14.30
N ASP A 416 14.10 17.76 -13.28
CA ASP A 416 13.82 18.13 -11.88
C ASP A 416 13.88 19.65 -11.65
N ALA A 417 14.89 20.31 -12.21
CA ALA A 417 15.00 21.77 -12.17
C ALA A 417 13.83 22.46 -12.90
N PHE A 418 13.39 21.89 -14.02
CA PHE A 418 12.22 22.39 -14.75
C PHE A 418 10.94 22.24 -13.93
N VAL A 419 10.67 21.05 -13.38
CA VAL A 419 9.47 20.81 -12.55
C VAL A 419 9.44 21.72 -11.34
N ALA A 420 10.58 21.98 -10.69
CA ALA A 420 10.66 22.86 -9.52
C ALA A 420 10.23 24.32 -9.80
N GLN A 421 10.25 24.75 -11.07
CA GLN A 421 9.86 26.09 -11.50
C GLN A 421 8.54 26.11 -12.27
N ALA A 422 7.98 24.95 -12.60
CA ALA A 422 6.78 24.81 -13.41
C ALA A 422 5.53 25.24 -12.65
N GLY A 423 4.73 26.11 -13.26
CA GLY A 423 3.40 26.47 -12.76
C GLY A 423 2.29 25.53 -13.28
N PRO A 424 1.03 25.78 -12.87
CA PRO A 424 -0.13 24.99 -13.30
C PRO A 424 -0.32 24.88 -14.81
N GLU A 425 0.18 25.85 -15.58
CA GLU A 425 0.15 25.84 -17.05
C GLU A 425 0.90 24.64 -17.66
N MET A 426 1.84 24.05 -16.92
CA MET A 426 2.61 22.89 -17.35
C MET A 426 2.04 21.55 -16.86
N ASP A 427 1.03 21.55 -15.98
CA ASP A 427 0.51 20.32 -15.36
C ASP A 427 0.05 19.30 -16.41
N ALA A 428 -0.63 19.74 -17.48
CA ALA A 428 -1.07 18.86 -18.55
C ALA A 428 0.09 18.23 -19.36
N ALA A 429 1.18 18.97 -19.58
CA ALA A 429 2.35 18.48 -20.30
C ALA A 429 3.15 17.50 -19.45
N LEU A 430 3.39 17.84 -18.18
CA LEU A 430 4.09 16.99 -17.21
C LEU A 430 3.33 15.69 -16.93
N THR A 431 2.00 15.76 -16.78
CA THR A 431 1.15 14.58 -16.61
C THR A 431 1.30 13.60 -17.79
N ARG A 432 1.27 14.10 -19.04
CA ARG A 432 1.47 13.26 -20.24
C ARG A 432 2.88 12.69 -20.32
N HIS A 433 3.89 13.49 -20.00
CA HIS A 433 5.29 13.07 -19.98
C HIS A 433 5.50 11.92 -18.99
N PHE A 434 5.10 12.10 -17.73
CA PHE A 434 5.25 11.07 -16.70
C PHE A 434 4.38 9.83 -16.95
N HIS A 435 3.20 9.98 -17.55
CA HIS A 435 2.40 8.84 -18.01
C HIS A 435 3.22 7.96 -18.97
N ARG A 436 3.80 8.56 -20.01
CA ARG A 436 4.60 7.83 -21.01
C ARG A 436 5.82 7.15 -20.37
N TRP A 437 6.56 7.88 -19.53
CA TRP A 437 7.71 7.32 -18.81
C TRP A 437 7.29 6.11 -17.95
N LEU A 438 6.23 6.25 -17.14
CA LEU A 438 5.72 5.16 -16.30
C LEU A 438 5.21 3.97 -17.09
N LYS A 439 4.61 4.17 -18.27
CA LYS A 439 4.20 3.06 -19.15
C LYS A 439 5.39 2.26 -19.66
N ARG A 440 6.54 2.90 -19.94
CA ARG A 440 7.78 2.20 -20.31
C ARG A 440 8.39 1.45 -19.12
N GLN A 441 8.42 2.06 -17.93
CA GLN A 441 8.88 1.36 -16.71
C GLN A 441 7.99 0.15 -16.38
N ASN A 442 6.67 0.32 -16.50
CA ASN A 442 5.69 -0.75 -16.31
C ASN A 442 5.90 -1.89 -17.32
N PHE A 443 6.17 -1.56 -18.59
CA PHE A 443 6.52 -2.54 -19.60
C PHE A 443 7.76 -3.34 -19.19
N LEU A 444 8.83 -2.72 -18.69
CA LEU A 444 10.05 -3.43 -18.30
C LEU A 444 9.83 -4.44 -17.16
N LEU A 445 8.86 -4.19 -16.28
CA LEU A 445 8.54 -5.07 -15.15
C LEU A 445 7.60 -6.24 -15.49
N ARG A 446 6.96 -6.23 -16.67
CA ARG A 446 6.11 -7.34 -17.13
C ARG A 446 6.88 -8.66 -17.14
N ASP A 447 6.21 -9.73 -16.72
CA ASP A 447 6.71 -11.11 -16.68
C ASP A 447 8.00 -11.30 -15.84
N CYS A 448 8.28 -10.37 -14.91
CA CYS A 448 9.43 -10.49 -14.02
C CYS A 448 9.14 -11.39 -12.81
N GLY A 449 7.89 -11.55 -12.37
CA GLY A 449 7.52 -12.57 -11.38
C GLY A 449 6.02 -12.76 -11.20
N ASP A 450 5.65 -13.82 -10.48
CA ASP A 450 4.30 -14.40 -10.53
C ASP A 450 3.28 -13.76 -9.56
N ASN A 451 3.75 -13.05 -8.53
CA ASN A 451 2.90 -12.48 -7.47
C ASN A 451 2.46 -11.03 -7.73
N TYR A 452 2.71 -10.51 -8.93
CA TYR A 452 2.79 -9.06 -9.13
C TYR A 452 1.77 -8.53 -10.13
N ARG A 453 0.50 -8.65 -9.76
CA ARG A 453 -0.64 -8.46 -10.67
C ARG A 453 -0.89 -7.00 -11.07
N TYR A 454 -0.40 -6.00 -10.33
CA TYR A 454 -0.74 -4.58 -10.51
C TYR A 454 -0.32 -3.95 -11.85
N ILE A 455 0.62 -4.56 -12.57
CA ILE A 455 1.19 -4.04 -13.81
C ILE A 455 0.15 -3.85 -14.92
N ASP A 456 -0.90 -4.69 -14.94
CA ASP A 456 -1.89 -4.70 -16.01
C ASP A 456 -3.29 -4.22 -15.57
N PHE A 457 -3.44 -3.74 -14.34
CA PHE A 457 -4.68 -3.13 -13.87
C PHE A 457 -4.69 -1.63 -14.09
N ASP A 458 -5.86 -1.06 -14.29
CA ASP A 458 -6.14 0.35 -14.09
C ASP A 458 -7.19 0.49 -12.98
N LEU A 459 -7.20 1.63 -12.30
CA LEU A 459 -8.21 1.91 -11.28
C LEU A 459 -9.60 2.04 -11.90
N GLN A 460 -10.64 1.59 -11.19
CA GLN A 460 -12.01 1.82 -11.61
C GLN A 460 -12.26 3.33 -11.86
N PRO A 461 -12.94 3.70 -12.96
CA PRO A 461 -13.24 5.09 -13.26
C PRO A 461 -14.33 5.61 -12.32
N ILE A 462 -14.20 6.86 -11.88
CA ILE A 462 -15.26 7.56 -11.15
C ILE A 462 -16.08 8.39 -12.14
N PRO A 463 -17.40 8.14 -12.29
CA PRO A 463 -18.26 8.94 -13.15
C PRO A 463 -18.42 10.35 -12.59
N PRO A 464 -18.79 11.34 -13.43
CA PRO A 464 -19.17 12.67 -12.96
C PRO A 464 -20.28 12.58 -11.91
N ARG A 465 -20.08 13.27 -10.78
CA ARG A 465 -20.99 13.32 -9.63
C ARG A 465 -20.85 14.65 -8.90
#